data_AF-A0A1T5L703-F1
#
_entry.id   AF-A0A1T5L703-F1
#
_cell.length_a   1.000
_cell.length_b   1.000
_cell.length_c   1.000
_cell.angle_alpha   90.00
_cell.angle_beta   90.00
_cell.angle_gamma   90.00
#
_symmetry.space_group_name_H-M   'P 1'
#
loop_
_entity.id
_entity.type
_entity.pdbx_description
1 polymer ?
#
loop_
_entity_poly.entity_id
_entity_poly.type
_entity_poly.pdbx_seq_one_letter_code
_entity_poly.pdbx_strand_id
1 'polypeptide(L)'
;MKYIIVICILIGMVSCNQSKESKEIAEEKNRAKFENKPDEKDAQFVVETTSSLHTLIALTDVALEKNSAHAVATANKVKPELQNLLDEVEAYASAHVISIPTEATENSTREARRLLDEKPSEFDEKWCRKLRNTNKDFIGELESYGAKTSDLNIKTWLNSALPHARTIQDNLVDFENQLSQN
;
A
#
# COMPACT_ATOMS: atom_id res chain seq x y z
N MET A 1 -30.37 -24.36 -54.37
CA MET A 1 -29.23 -25.22 -53.97
C MET A 1 -28.19 -24.32 -53.34
N LYS A 2 -28.04 -24.41 -52.01
CA LYS A 2 -26.84 -24.87 -51.28
C LYS A 2 -25.68 -23.85 -51.31
N TYR A 3 -25.44 -23.28 -50.12
CA TYR A 3 -24.33 -22.43 -49.68
C TYR A 3 -22.94 -22.97 -50.06
N ILE A 4 -21.92 -22.09 -50.10
CA ILE A 4 -20.66 -22.30 -49.37
C ILE A 4 -20.03 -20.93 -49.03
N ILE A 5 -19.86 -20.75 -47.73
CA ILE A 5 -19.11 -19.72 -47.00
C ILE A 5 -17.64 -20.12 -47.00
N VAL A 6 -16.72 -19.17 -47.17
CA VAL A 6 -15.41 -19.23 -46.49
C VAL A 6 -15.02 -17.80 -46.08
N ILE A 7 -15.39 -17.43 -44.85
CA ILE A 7 -14.79 -16.34 -44.10
C ILE A 7 -13.77 -17.01 -43.16
N CYS A 8 -12.48 -16.88 -43.48
CA CYS A 8 -11.39 -17.22 -42.57
C CYS A 8 -11.17 -16.04 -41.63
N ILE A 9 -11.91 -16.01 -40.51
CA ILE A 9 -11.53 -15.19 -39.35
C ILE A 9 -10.40 -15.93 -38.66
N LEU A 10 -9.19 -15.38 -38.79
CA LEU A 10 -8.06 -15.73 -37.93
C LEU A 10 -8.37 -15.18 -36.54
N ILE A 11 -8.82 -16.06 -35.64
CA ILE A 11 -8.89 -15.78 -34.21
C ILE A 11 -7.44 -15.84 -33.71
N GLY A 12 -6.80 -14.67 -33.65
CA GLY A 12 -5.57 -14.49 -32.89
C GLY A 12 -5.85 -14.78 -31.43
N MET A 13 -5.11 -15.73 -30.87
CA MET A 13 -5.18 -16.16 -29.48
C MET A 13 -4.93 -14.96 -28.55
N VAL A 14 -5.97 -14.49 -27.85
CA VAL A 14 -5.80 -13.66 -26.65
C VAL A 14 -5.44 -14.62 -25.52
N SER A 15 -4.14 -14.80 -25.31
CA SER A 15 -3.57 -15.58 -24.21
C SER A 15 -3.13 -14.63 -23.10
N CYS A 16 -3.44 -15.01 -21.84
CA CYS A 16 -3.31 -14.31 -20.56
C CYS A 16 -4.43 -13.33 -20.18
N ASN A 17 -5.52 -13.90 -19.64
CA ASN A 17 -6.47 -13.20 -18.79
C ASN A 17 -5.97 -13.23 -17.33
N GLN A 18 -4.92 -12.46 -17.02
CA GLN A 18 -4.72 -11.98 -15.66
C GLN A 18 -5.40 -10.61 -15.60
N SER A 19 -6.42 -10.48 -14.76
CA SER A 19 -6.97 -9.15 -14.46
C SER A 19 -5.84 -8.29 -13.90
N LYS A 20 -5.61 -7.12 -14.50
CA LYS A 20 -4.61 -6.15 -14.00
C LYS A 20 -4.96 -5.74 -12.58
N GLU A 21 -3.95 -5.63 -11.72
CA GLU A 21 -4.12 -5.18 -10.34
C GLU A 21 -4.53 -3.69 -10.29
N SER A 22 -5.20 -3.27 -9.21
CA SER A 22 -5.68 -1.90 -9.04
C SER A 22 -4.55 -0.85 -9.15
N LYS A 23 -3.36 -1.20 -8.63
CA LYS A 23 -2.14 -0.39 -8.73
C LYS A 23 -1.72 -0.19 -10.19
N GLU A 24 -1.58 -1.27 -10.96
CA GLU A 24 -1.16 -1.21 -12.37
C GLU A 24 -2.14 -0.38 -13.21
N ILE A 25 -3.44 -0.52 -12.95
CA ILE A 25 -4.49 0.26 -13.62
C ILE A 25 -4.33 1.76 -13.30
N ALA A 26 -4.06 2.10 -12.03
CA ALA A 26 -3.84 3.49 -11.62
C ALA A 26 -2.60 4.10 -12.28
N GLU A 27 -1.48 3.37 -12.32
CA GLU A 27 -0.25 3.80 -13.00
C GLU A 27 -0.46 4.03 -14.49
N GLU A 28 -1.13 3.11 -15.18
CA GLU A 28 -1.42 3.23 -16.62
C GLU A 28 -2.28 4.46 -16.92
N LYS A 29 -3.33 4.70 -16.11
CA LYS A 29 -4.20 5.89 -16.24
C LYS A 29 -3.42 7.18 -16.02
N ASN A 30 -2.57 7.23 -15.00
CA ASN A 30 -1.78 8.41 -14.69
C ASN A 30 -0.74 8.69 -15.78
N ARG A 31 -0.02 7.66 -16.25
CA ARG A 31 0.95 7.79 -17.33
C ARG A 31 0.32 8.29 -18.63
N ALA A 32 -0.88 7.82 -18.95
CA ALA A 32 -1.61 8.29 -20.12
C ALA A 32 -2.11 9.74 -19.97
N LYS A 33 -2.27 10.22 -18.74
CA LYS A 33 -2.83 11.53 -18.41
C LYS A 33 -1.78 12.63 -18.27
N PHE A 34 -0.68 12.34 -17.59
CA PHE A 34 0.33 13.33 -17.26
C PHE A 34 1.44 13.31 -18.33
N GLU A 35 1.40 14.31 -19.22
CA GLU A 35 2.38 14.45 -20.31
C GLU A 35 3.72 15.04 -19.83
N ASN A 36 3.73 15.70 -18.67
CA ASN A 36 4.92 16.30 -18.07
C ASN A 36 5.58 15.35 -17.06
N LYS A 37 6.91 15.27 -17.12
CA LYS A 37 7.71 14.40 -16.24
C LYS A 37 7.59 14.70 -14.73
N PRO A 38 7.49 15.96 -14.26
CA PRO A 38 7.25 16.23 -12.85
C PRO A 38 5.89 15.70 -12.38
N ASP A 39 4.82 16.04 -13.11
CA ASP A 39 3.45 15.63 -12.79
C ASP A 39 3.30 14.09 -12.80
N GLU A 40 3.94 13.40 -13.76
CA GLU A 40 3.98 11.93 -13.80
C GLU A 40 4.67 11.34 -12.55
N LYS A 41 5.76 11.96 -12.08
CA LYS A 41 6.47 11.51 -10.88
C LYS A 41 5.67 11.73 -9.61
N ASP A 42 5.02 12.89 -9.49
CA ASP A 42 4.14 13.20 -8.36
C ASP A 42 2.94 12.24 -8.34
N ALA A 43 2.35 11.94 -9.49
CA ALA A 43 1.30 10.93 -9.62
C ALA A 43 1.79 9.52 -9.25
N GLN A 44 2.99 9.12 -9.70
CA GLN A 44 3.58 7.84 -9.33
C GLN A 44 3.83 7.77 -7.82
N PHE A 45 4.34 8.84 -7.20
CA PHE A 45 4.55 8.90 -5.76
C PHE A 45 3.26 8.70 -4.97
N VAL A 46 2.17 9.35 -5.40
CA VAL A 46 0.84 9.20 -4.78
C VAL A 46 0.31 7.78 -4.91
N VAL A 47 0.48 7.14 -6.08
CA VAL A 47 0.12 5.72 -6.30
C VAL A 47 0.90 4.79 -5.38
N GLU A 48 2.22 4.94 -5.31
CA GLU A 48 3.09 4.12 -4.46
C GLU A 48 2.75 4.29 -2.97
N THR A 49 2.58 5.55 -2.53
CA THR A 49 2.19 5.89 -1.17
C THR A 49 0.87 5.22 -0.78
N THR A 50 -0.14 5.30 -1.65
CA THR A 50 -1.45 4.68 -1.42
C THR A 50 -1.34 3.15 -1.34
N SER A 51 -0.56 2.53 -2.24
CA SER A 51 -0.29 1.09 -2.21
C SER A 51 0.43 0.63 -0.93
N SER A 52 1.42 1.41 -0.47
CA SER A 52 2.15 1.15 0.76
C SER A 52 1.24 1.26 1.99
N LEU A 53 0.36 2.27 2.04
CA LEU A 53 -0.62 2.42 3.11
C LEU A 53 -1.62 1.26 3.14
N HIS A 54 -2.16 0.82 2.00
CA HIS A 54 -2.99 -0.38 1.97
C HIS A 54 -2.24 -1.63 2.43
N THR A 55 -0.95 -1.76 2.10
CA THR A 55 -0.12 -2.88 2.57
C THR A 55 0.07 -2.84 4.09
N LEU A 56 0.34 -1.67 4.67
CA LEU A 56 0.46 -1.47 6.11
C LEU A 56 -0.85 -1.76 6.84
N ILE A 57 -1.99 -1.33 6.29
CA ILE A 57 -3.31 -1.63 6.82
C ILE A 57 -3.60 -3.13 6.76
N ALA A 58 -3.32 -3.79 5.63
CA ALA A 58 -3.50 -5.23 5.49
C ALA A 58 -2.66 -6.03 6.50
N LEU A 59 -1.41 -5.62 6.74
CA LEU A 59 -0.56 -6.20 7.78
C LEU A 59 -1.13 -5.96 9.19
N THR A 60 -1.68 -4.78 9.45
CA THR A 60 -2.30 -4.44 10.73
C THR A 60 -3.56 -5.28 10.98
N ASP A 61 -4.38 -5.50 9.95
CA ASP A 61 -5.61 -6.28 10.02
C ASP A 61 -5.37 -7.76 10.32
N VAL A 62 -4.22 -8.29 9.92
CA VAL A 62 -3.84 -9.67 10.24
C VAL A 62 -3.69 -9.89 11.75
N ALA A 63 -3.23 -8.91 12.52
CA ALA A 63 -3.22 -9.02 13.99
C ALA A 63 -4.63 -9.06 14.59
N LEU A 64 -5.56 -8.29 14.02
CA LEU A 64 -6.96 -8.28 14.42
C LEU A 64 -7.63 -9.63 14.10
N GLU A 65 -7.35 -10.20 12.92
CA GLU A 65 -7.87 -11.51 12.49
C GLU A 65 -7.28 -12.66 13.32
N LYS A 66 -5.96 -12.64 13.59
CA LYS A 66 -5.31 -13.65 14.44
C LYS A 66 -5.83 -13.62 15.88
N ASN A 67 -6.34 -12.47 16.33
CA ASN A 67 -6.86 -12.23 17.68
C ASN A 67 -5.83 -12.51 18.79
N SER A 68 -4.56 -12.17 18.55
CA SER A 68 -3.53 -12.19 19.60
C SER A 68 -3.70 -10.96 20.49
N ALA A 69 -3.95 -11.15 21.78
CA ALA A 69 -4.26 -10.05 22.70
C ALA A 69 -3.19 -8.93 22.71
N HIS A 70 -1.91 -9.30 22.65
CA HIS A 70 -0.81 -8.34 22.62
C HIS A 70 -0.74 -7.59 21.28
N ALA A 71 -0.79 -8.31 20.16
CA ALA A 71 -0.75 -7.68 18.84
C ALA A 71 -2.00 -6.82 18.55
N VAL A 72 -3.19 -7.25 18.98
CA VAL A 72 -4.46 -6.51 18.83
C VAL A 72 -4.39 -5.14 19.52
N ALA A 73 -3.79 -5.06 20.70
CA ALA A 73 -3.65 -3.79 21.42
C ALA A 73 -2.81 -2.78 20.62
N THR A 74 -1.70 -3.22 20.04
CA THR A 74 -0.84 -2.38 19.18
C THR A 74 -1.52 -2.07 17.84
N ALA A 75 -2.16 -3.06 17.21
CA ALA A 75 -2.90 -2.87 15.96
C ALA A 75 -3.99 -1.79 16.08
N ASN A 76 -4.74 -1.79 17.18
CA ASN A 76 -5.77 -0.78 17.45
C ASN A 76 -5.20 0.63 17.67
N LYS A 77 -3.93 0.77 18.07
CA LYS A 77 -3.26 2.07 18.17
C LYS A 77 -2.79 2.59 16.82
N VAL A 78 -2.25 1.72 15.97
CA VAL A 78 -1.61 2.14 14.70
C VAL A 78 -2.58 2.21 13.53
N LYS A 79 -3.64 1.40 13.50
CA LYS A 79 -4.61 1.39 12.39
C LYS A 79 -5.26 2.75 12.13
N PRO A 80 -5.71 3.51 13.16
CA PRO A 80 -6.32 4.83 12.93
C PRO A 80 -5.35 5.83 12.29
N GLU A 81 -4.07 5.79 12.68
CA GLU A 81 -3.03 6.65 12.10
C GLU A 81 -2.79 6.31 10.62
N LEU A 82 -2.72 5.02 10.29
CA LEU A 82 -2.62 4.56 8.90
C LEU A 82 -3.83 4.95 8.05
N GLN A 83 -5.03 4.85 8.63
CA GLN A 83 -6.26 5.27 7.93
C GLN A 83 -6.28 6.77 7.70
N ASN A 84 -5.89 7.58 8.69
CA ASN A 84 -5.81 9.03 8.51
C ASN A 84 -4.82 9.41 7.39
N LEU A 85 -3.64 8.76 7.35
CA LEU A 85 -2.68 8.95 6.26
C LEU A 85 -3.25 8.58 4.89
N LEU A 86 -4.03 7.50 4.82
CA LEU A 86 -4.71 7.06 3.60
C LEU A 86 -5.75 8.09 3.16
N ASP A 87 -6.62 8.52 4.06
CA ASP A 87 -7.67 9.50 3.78
C ASP A 87 -7.05 10.84 3.27
N GLU A 88 -5.94 11.28 3.86
CA GLU A 88 -5.22 12.48 3.44
C GLU A 88 -4.64 12.36 2.02
N VAL A 89 -4.02 11.22 1.69
CA VAL A 89 -3.45 11.01 0.34
C VAL A 89 -4.54 10.79 -0.71
N GLU A 90 -5.66 10.15 -0.34
CA GLU A 90 -6.85 10.02 -1.20
C GLU A 90 -7.45 11.40 -1.51
N ALA A 91 -7.55 12.27 -0.51
CA ALA A 91 -8.02 13.64 -0.69
C ALA A 91 -7.09 14.43 -1.62
N TYR A 92 -5.76 14.31 -1.45
CA TYR A 92 -4.78 14.90 -2.36
C TYR A 92 -4.96 14.38 -3.79
N ALA A 93 -5.05 13.06 -3.96
CA ALA A 93 -5.20 12.42 -5.25
C ALA A 93 -6.47 12.88 -5.96
N SER A 94 -7.60 12.94 -5.25
CA SER A 94 -8.86 13.45 -5.79
C SER A 94 -8.75 14.91 -6.24
N ALA A 95 -8.13 15.77 -5.43
CA ALA A 95 -7.96 17.19 -5.77
C ALA A 95 -7.06 17.43 -7.00
N HIS A 96 -6.09 16.54 -7.24
CA HIS A 96 -5.16 16.61 -8.37
C HIS A 96 -5.55 15.65 -9.52
N VAL A 97 -6.71 14.98 -9.38
CA VAL A 97 -7.28 14.06 -10.35
C VAL A 97 -6.27 12.94 -10.72
N ILE A 98 -5.57 12.44 -9.72
CA ILE A 98 -4.65 11.31 -9.81
C ILE A 98 -5.44 10.03 -9.57
N SER A 99 -5.30 9.04 -10.45
CA SER A 99 -5.84 7.70 -10.21
C SER A 99 -4.98 6.99 -9.17
N ILE A 100 -5.59 6.30 -8.22
CA ILE A 100 -4.91 5.58 -7.14
C ILE A 100 -5.43 4.14 -7.03
N PRO A 101 -4.63 3.20 -6.51
CA PRO A 101 -5.12 1.87 -6.15
C PRO A 101 -6.21 1.98 -5.09
N THR A 102 -7.11 1.00 -5.05
CA THR A 102 -8.20 0.91 -4.07
C THR A 102 -7.95 -0.16 -3.00
N GLU A 103 -6.86 -0.91 -3.13
CA GLU A 103 -6.49 -2.01 -2.27
C GLU A 103 -4.99 -2.31 -2.38
N ALA A 104 -4.48 -3.14 -1.47
CA ALA A 104 -3.12 -3.66 -1.56
C ALA A 104 -2.99 -4.62 -2.74
N THR A 105 -1.78 -4.74 -3.30
CA THR A 105 -1.48 -5.74 -4.33
C THR A 105 -1.84 -7.16 -3.86
N GLU A 106 -2.14 -8.07 -4.78
CA GLU A 106 -2.43 -9.46 -4.41
C GLU A 106 -1.24 -10.08 -3.68
N ASN A 107 -0.03 -9.70 -4.09
CA ASN A 107 1.19 -10.14 -3.43
C ASN A 107 1.32 -9.62 -2.00
N SER A 108 1.13 -8.32 -1.79
CA SER A 108 1.14 -7.74 -0.43
C SER A 108 0.10 -8.40 0.48
N THR A 109 -1.12 -8.58 -0.02
CA THR A 109 -2.22 -9.22 0.72
C THR A 109 -1.88 -10.67 1.08
N ARG A 110 -1.33 -11.43 0.13
CA ARG A 110 -0.90 -12.81 0.35
C ARG A 110 0.23 -12.90 1.37
N GLU A 111 1.26 -12.06 1.25
CA GLU A 111 2.37 -12.04 2.21
C GLU A 111 1.89 -11.66 3.62
N ALA A 112 0.96 -10.71 3.74
CA ALA A 112 0.36 -10.37 5.03
C ALA A 112 -0.40 -11.58 5.62
N ARG A 113 -1.26 -12.22 4.83
CA ARG A 113 -2.07 -13.36 5.28
C ARG A 113 -1.25 -14.59 5.67
N ARG A 114 -0.07 -14.80 5.09
CA ARG A 114 0.83 -15.90 5.51
C ARG A 114 1.21 -15.84 7.00
N LEU A 115 1.15 -14.67 7.63
CA LEU A 115 1.38 -14.56 9.06
C LEU A 115 0.29 -15.27 9.87
N LEU A 116 -0.91 -15.47 9.34
CA LEU A 116 -1.97 -16.22 10.03
C LEU A 116 -1.60 -17.69 10.25
N ASP A 117 -0.75 -18.25 9.38
CA ASP A 117 -0.27 -19.62 9.47
C ASP A 117 0.82 -19.81 10.55
N GLU A 118 1.34 -18.70 11.09
CA GLU A 118 2.36 -18.75 12.14
C GLU A 118 1.82 -19.32 13.44
N LYS A 119 2.72 -20.01 14.18
CA LYS A 119 2.38 -20.50 15.51
C LYS A 119 2.04 -19.32 16.42
N PRO A 120 1.09 -19.47 17.37
CA PRO A 120 0.78 -18.41 18.32
C PRO A 120 2.01 -17.83 19.05
N SER A 121 3.00 -18.67 19.37
CA SER A 121 4.24 -18.25 20.04
C SER A 121 5.22 -17.46 19.15
N GLU A 122 5.07 -17.51 17.83
CA GLU A 122 5.96 -16.85 16.87
C GLU A 122 5.28 -15.66 16.18
N PHE A 123 3.93 -15.62 16.22
CA PHE A 123 3.11 -14.68 15.48
C PHE A 123 3.45 -13.23 15.82
N ASP A 124 3.40 -12.86 17.11
CA ASP A 124 3.57 -11.46 17.54
C ASP A 124 4.92 -10.87 17.09
N GLU A 125 5.99 -11.64 17.24
CA GLU A 125 7.33 -11.23 16.83
C GLU A 125 7.43 -11.05 15.31
N LYS A 126 6.96 -12.03 14.53
CA LYS A 126 7.01 -12.00 13.07
C LYS A 126 6.13 -10.90 12.49
N TRP A 127 4.93 -10.74 13.04
CA TRP A 127 4.00 -9.67 12.67
C TRP A 127 4.61 -8.29 12.97
N CYS A 128 5.09 -8.06 14.20
CA CYS A 128 5.72 -6.80 14.59
C CYS A 128 6.91 -6.47 13.69
N ARG A 129 7.81 -7.45 13.48
CA ARG A 129 8.99 -7.29 12.64
C ARG A 129 8.60 -6.90 11.21
N LYS A 130 7.60 -7.58 10.62
CA LYS A 130 7.14 -7.29 9.26
C LYS A 130 6.53 -5.90 9.15
N LEU A 131 5.56 -5.57 10.02
CA LEU A 131 4.88 -4.27 10.00
C LEU A 131 5.86 -3.12 10.25
N ARG A 132 6.78 -3.28 11.21
CA ARG A 132 7.82 -2.29 11.50
C ARG A 132 8.78 -2.07 10.34
N ASN A 133 9.26 -3.15 9.70
CA ASN A 133 10.16 -3.00 8.56
C ASN A 133 9.45 -2.32 7.39
N THR A 134 8.21 -2.72 7.09
CA THR A 134 7.41 -2.06 6.05
C THR A 134 7.13 -0.59 6.36
N ASN A 135 6.85 -0.23 7.61
CA ASN A 135 6.65 1.18 8.00
C ASN A 135 7.96 1.99 7.95
N LYS A 136 9.09 1.36 8.29
CA LYS A 136 10.42 1.98 8.13
C LYS A 136 10.75 2.26 6.67
N ASP A 137 10.47 1.31 5.78
CA ASP A 137 10.66 1.49 4.33
C ASP A 137 9.76 2.62 3.81
N PHE A 138 8.49 2.65 4.25
CA PHE A 138 7.55 3.72 3.94
C PHE A 138 8.05 5.11 4.39
N ILE A 139 8.53 5.25 5.63
CA ILE A 139 9.15 6.51 6.10
C ILE A 139 10.32 6.91 5.19
N GLY A 140 11.18 5.96 4.82
CA GLY A 140 12.31 6.21 3.93
C GLY A 140 11.88 6.71 2.54
N GLU A 141 10.78 6.18 2.00
CA GLU A 141 10.19 6.65 0.74
C GLU A 141 9.67 8.09 0.86
N LEU A 142 8.93 8.40 1.94
CA LEU A 142 8.43 9.75 2.21
C LEU A 142 9.57 10.78 2.33
N GLU A 143 10.62 10.47 3.11
CA GLU A 143 11.78 11.34 3.29
C GLU A 143 12.57 11.53 1.99
N SER A 144 12.82 10.43 1.26
CA SER A 144 13.52 10.44 -0.02
C SER A 144 12.79 11.23 -1.08
N TYR A 145 11.45 11.16 -1.12
CA TYR A 145 10.64 11.93 -2.04
C TYR A 145 10.56 13.41 -1.63
N GLY A 146 10.37 13.68 -0.34
CA GLY A 146 10.32 15.04 0.20
C GLY A 146 11.57 15.86 -0.07
N ALA A 147 12.74 15.22 -0.08
CA ALA A 147 14.01 15.85 -0.43
C ALA A 147 14.11 16.24 -1.93
N LYS A 148 13.28 15.68 -2.80
CA LYS A 148 13.37 15.81 -4.27
C LYS A 148 12.23 16.60 -4.88
N THR A 149 11.02 16.50 -4.33
CA THR A 149 9.85 17.15 -4.92
C THR A 149 9.95 18.67 -4.82
N SER A 150 9.43 19.36 -5.83
CA SER A 150 9.21 20.81 -5.82
C SER A 150 7.77 21.17 -5.52
N ASP A 151 6.85 20.21 -5.54
CA ASP A 151 5.42 20.42 -5.29
C ASP A 151 5.20 20.84 -3.83
N LEU A 152 4.64 22.03 -3.63
CA LEU A 152 4.42 22.60 -2.30
C LEU A 152 3.28 21.90 -1.55
N ASN A 153 2.28 21.36 -2.25
CA ASN A 153 1.18 20.64 -1.64
C ASN A 153 1.66 19.27 -1.13
N ILE A 154 2.50 18.56 -1.90
CA ILE A 154 3.14 17.32 -1.45
C ILE A 154 4.08 17.58 -0.28
N LYS A 155 4.88 18.66 -0.31
CA LYS A 155 5.70 19.03 0.86
C LYS A 155 4.86 19.29 2.10
N THR A 156 3.74 19.97 1.93
CA THR A 156 2.82 20.26 3.04
C THR A 156 2.23 18.97 3.60
N TRP A 157 1.77 18.07 2.74
CA TRP A 157 1.27 16.76 3.16
C TRP A 157 2.37 15.93 3.85
N LEU A 158 3.58 15.85 3.29
CA LEU A 158 4.72 15.14 3.90
C LEU A 158 5.08 15.65 5.30
N ASN A 159 5.01 16.97 5.52
CA ASN A 159 5.25 17.56 6.83
C ASN A 159 4.20 17.14 7.87
N SER A 160 2.97 16.83 7.44
CA SER A 160 1.94 16.23 8.28
C SER A 160 2.18 14.72 8.45
N ALA A 161 2.40 14.00 7.35
CA ALA A 161 2.44 12.55 7.31
C ALA A 161 3.62 11.92 8.05
N LEU A 162 4.82 12.52 7.97
CA LEU A 162 6.03 11.98 8.58
C LEU A 162 5.93 11.81 10.11
N PRO A 163 5.44 12.80 10.88
CA PRO A 163 5.13 12.62 12.30
C PRO A 163 4.23 11.43 12.62
N HIS A 164 3.14 11.23 11.86
CA HIS A 164 2.23 10.09 12.05
C HIS A 164 2.93 8.74 11.77
N ALA A 165 3.66 8.64 10.65
CA ALA A 165 4.43 7.45 10.30
C ALA A 165 5.49 7.10 11.36
N ARG A 166 6.16 8.11 11.94
CA ARG A 166 7.12 7.92 13.04
C ARG A 166 6.44 7.50 14.34
N THR A 167 5.27 8.04 14.65
CA THR A 167 4.47 7.60 15.81
C THR A 167 4.06 6.13 15.69
N ILE A 168 3.70 5.67 14.48
CA ILE A 168 3.47 4.24 14.21
C ILE A 168 4.74 3.44 14.47
N GLN A 169 5.90 3.92 13.99
CA GLN A 169 7.20 3.27 14.20
C GLN A 169 7.52 3.10 15.69
N ASP A 170 7.34 4.15 16.48
CA ASP A 170 7.63 4.15 17.92
C ASP A 170 6.73 3.15 18.67
N ASN A 171 5.43 3.13 18.35
CA ASN A 171 4.50 2.14 18.91
C ASN A 171 4.91 0.69 18.60
N LEU A 172 5.48 0.42 17.42
CA LEU A 172 5.95 -0.91 17.03
C LEU A 172 7.27 -1.28 17.73
N VAL A 173 8.16 -0.31 17.95
CA VAL A 173 9.38 -0.52 18.74
C VAL A 173 9.04 -0.82 20.20
N ASP A 174 8.11 -0.07 20.79
CA ASP A 174 7.64 -0.33 22.15
C ASP A 174 7.02 -1.72 22.28
N PHE A 175 6.25 -2.15 21.27
CA PHE A 175 5.70 -3.49 21.24
C PHE A 175 6.78 -4.58 21.16
N GLU A 176 7.79 -4.44 20.29
CA GLU A 176 8.90 -5.39 20.22
C GLU A 176 9.69 -5.48 21.54
N ASN A 177 9.90 -4.34 22.20
CA ASN A 177 10.56 -4.29 23.50
C ASN A 177 9.74 -5.05 24.56
N GLN A 178 8.42 -4.94 24.55
CA GLN A 178 7.54 -5.69 25.46
C GLN A 178 7.59 -7.20 25.19
N LEU A 179 7.72 -7.63 23.94
CA LEU A 179 7.88 -9.06 23.61
C LEU A 179 9.20 -9.63 24.13
N SER A 180 10.26 -8.81 24.21
CA SER A 180 11.60 -9.26 24.64
C SER A 180 11.74 -9.39 26.17
N GLN A 181 10.79 -8.84 26.94
CA GLN A 181 10.79 -8.85 28.41
C GLN A 181 9.90 -9.95 29.00
N ASN A 182 9.13 -10.65 28.16
CA ASN A 182 8.22 -11.74 28.53
C ASN A 182 8.73 -13.09 28.01
#